data_AF-A0A914VD51-F1
#
_entry.id   AF-A0A914VD51-F1
#
_cell.length_a   1.000
_cell.length_b   1.000
_cell.length_c   1.000
_cell.angle_alpha   90.00
_cell.angle_beta   90.00
_cell.angle_gamma   90.00
#
_symmetry.space_group_name_H-M   'P 1'
#
loop_
_entity.id
_entity.type
_entity.pdbx_description
1 polymer ?
#
loop_
_entity_poly.entity_id
_entity_poly.type
_entity_poly.pdbx_seq_one_letter_code
_entity_poly.pdbx_strand_id
1 'polypeptide(L)'
;MIDLPKGWYTSTPEALQGVTQLCYTTEINQQNVAHFAFPIELDLCYKWRMYDQDPGPMPRWPHLLLCVSSFDQWSRHRTEGYGCVALPTLPGQSTVTVHTWRPQHNRTSDLRRFFIGGSPELESIDLACVPNGHTVGVF
;
A
#
# COMPACT_ATOMS: atom_id res chain seq x y z
N MET A 1 3.35 4.63 -1.03
CA MET A 1 4.62 4.59 -0.27
C MET A 1 5.46 3.44 -0.80
N ILE A 2 6.78 3.56 -0.84
CA ILE A 2 7.68 2.49 -1.26
C ILE A 2 8.51 2.07 -0.05
N ASP A 3 8.39 0.81 0.32
CA ASP A 3 9.21 0.20 1.37
C ASP A 3 10.57 -0.21 0.79
N LEU A 4 11.65 0.25 1.44
CA LEU A 4 13.02 -0.03 1.06
C LEU A 4 13.66 -1.00 2.06
N PRO A 5 13.89 -2.26 1.66
CA PRO A 5 14.54 -3.23 2.52
C PRO A 5 16.02 -2.90 2.74
N LYS A 6 16.61 -3.52 3.77
CA LYS A 6 18.04 -3.36 4.12
C LYS A 6 18.93 -3.52 2.89
N GLY A 7 19.77 -2.51 2.64
CA GLY A 7 20.74 -2.49 1.54
C GLY A 7 20.26 -1.74 0.30
N TRP A 8 18.96 -1.51 0.16
CA TRP A 8 18.42 -0.63 -0.87
C TRP A 8 18.53 0.84 -0.46
N TYR A 9 18.74 1.71 -1.44
CA TYR A 9 18.71 3.16 -1.29
C TYR A 9 18.25 3.82 -2.59
N THR A 10 17.86 5.09 -2.46
CA THR A 10 17.46 5.97 -3.56
C THR A 10 18.19 7.30 -3.40
N SER A 11 18.45 8.00 -4.49
CA SER A 11 18.91 9.39 -4.47
C SER A 11 17.78 10.38 -4.21
N THR A 12 16.51 9.97 -4.41
CA THR A 12 15.30 10.81 -4.25
C THR A 12 14.38 10.26 -3.15
N PRO A 13 14.74 10.40 -1.86
CA PRO A 13 13.92 9.88 -0.75
C PRO A 13 12.53 10.50 -0.68
N GLU A 14 12.34 11.73 -1.15
CA GLU A 14 11.04 12.41 -1.24
C GLU A 14 10.05 11.69 -2.16
N ALA A 15 10.52 10.94 -3.17
CA ALA A 15 9.67 10.19 -4.09
C ALA A 15 9.13 8.87 -3.50
N LEU A 16 9.61 8.47 -2.31
CA LEU A 16 9.17 7.24 -1.64
C LEU A 16 7.74 7.34 -1.10
N GLN A 17 7.23 8.55 -0.90
CA GLN A 17 5.91 8.79 -0.36
C GLN A 17 5.16 9.82 -1.21
N GLY A 18 3.84 9.69 -1.28
CA GLY A 18 3.02 10.57 -2.09
C GLY A 18 1.54 10.25 -1.91
N VAL A 19 0.71 11.21 -2.30
CA VAL A 19 -0.75 11.12 -2.26
C VAL A 19 -1.27 11.55 -3.62
N THR A 20 -2.20 10.78 -4.17
CA THR A 20 -2.84 11.10 -5.44
C THR A 20 -3.94 12.13 -5.25
N GLN A 21 -4.32 12.80 -6.33
CA GLN A 21 -5.51 13.65 -6.37
C GLN A 21 -6.79 12.88 -6.00
N LEU A 22 -7.79 13.62 -5.54
CA LEU A 22 -9.15 13.11 -5.43
C LEU A 22 -9.76 12.94 -6.82
N CYS A 23 -10.56 11.90 -6.99
CA CYS A 23 -11.31 11.65 -8.21
C CYS A 23 -12.73 11.16 -7.88
N TYR A 24 -13.66 11.42 -8.80
CA TYR A 24 -15.01 10.88 -8.71
C TYR A 24 -15.04 9.45 -9.24
N THR A 25 -15.91 8.63 -8.65
CA THR A 25 -16.18 7.28 -9.15
C THR A 25 -17.17 7.32 -10.31
N THR A 26 -17.01 6.39 -11.23
CA THR A 26 -17.99 6.06 -12.28
C THR A 26 -18.45 4.62 -12.11
N GLU A 27 -19.58 4.25 -12.70
CA GLU A 27 -20.09 2.88 -12.65
C GLU A 27 -19.77 2.14 -13.95
N ILE A 28 -19.03 1.04 -13.86
CA ILE A 28 -18.72 0.16 -14.99
C ILE A 28 -19.13 -1.25 -14.58
N ASN A 29 -19.98 -1.91 -15.37
CA ASN A 29 -20.46 -3.27 -15.08
C ASN A 29 -20.99 -3.45 -13.64
N GLN A 30 -21.79 -2.50 -13.15
CA GLN A 30 -22.34 -2.51 -11.78
C GLN A 30 -21.29 -2.42 -10.65
N GLN A 31 -20.09 -1.95 -10.97
CA GLN A 31 -19.02 -1.71 -10.01
C GLN A 31 -18.61 -0.24 -10.03
N ASN A 32 -18.40 0.33 -8.85
CA ASN A 32 -17.82 1.67 -8.72
C ASN A 32 -16.32 1.60 -9.02
N VAL A 33 -15.90 2.35 -10.04
CA VAL A 33 -14.51 2.43 -10.51
C VAL A 33 -14.04 3.87 -10.44
N ALA A 34 -12.84 4.08 -9.91
CA ALA A 34 -12.16 5.37 -9.88
C ALA A 34 -10.93 5.31 -10.78
N HIS A 35 -10.78 6.28 -11.67
CA HIS A 35 -9.60 6.39 -12.54
C HIS A 35 -8.76 7.57 -12.09
N PHE A 36 -7.52 7.28 -11.68
CA PHE A 36 -6.52 8.28 -11.33
C PHE A 36 -5.18 7.90 -11.93
N ALA A 37 -4.33 8.90 -12.11
CA ALA A 37 -2.96 8.73 -12.59
C ALA A 37 -2.05 9.61 -11.75
N PHE A 38 -0.93 9.04 -11.32
CA PHE A 38 0.08 9.74 -10.54
C PHE A 38 1.45 9.25 -10.98
N PRO A 39 2.15 10.01 -11.85
CA PRO A 39 3.49 9.64 -12.29
C PRO A 39 4.49 9.82 -11.14
N ILE A 40 5.37 8.83 -10.97
CA ILE A 40 6.46 8.87 -9.99
C ILE A 40 7.73 8.49 -10.72
N GLU A 41 8.77 9.30 -10.54
CA GLU A 41 10.12 8.98 -10.97
C GLU A 41 10.95 8.63 -9.74
N LEU A 42 11.65 7.50 -9.78
CA LEU A 42 12.39 6.96 -8.65
C LEU A 42 13.57 6.14 -9.16
N ASP A 43 14.71 6.31 -8.51
CA ASP A 43 15.88 5.45 -8.66
C ASP A 43 16.01 4.49 -7.47
N LEU A 44 16.28 3.21 -7.74
CA LEU A 44 16.48 2.19 -6.70
C LEU A 44 17.80 1.47 -6.92
N CYS A 45 18.69 1.60 -5.96
CA CYS A 45 20.04 1.02 -6.00
C CYS A 45 20.25 0.08 -4.81
N TYR A 46 20.87 -1.08 -5.05
CA TYR A 46 21.25 -2.02 -4.00
C TYR A 46 22.76 -1.96 -3.73
N LYS A 47 23.15 -1.82 -2.45
CA LYS A 47 24.54 -1.85 -2.01
C LYS A 47 25.06 -3.28 -1.96
N TRP A 48 25.44 -3.82 -3.11
CA TRP A 48 25.89 -5.21 -3.25
C TRP A 48 27.04 -5.60 -2.30
N ARG A 49 27.95 -4.67 -1.98
CA ARG A 49 29.06 -4.88 -1.04
C ARG A 49 28.62 -5.29 0.38
N MET A 50 27.36 -5.04 0.76
CA MET A 50 26.83 -5.52 2.03
C MET A 50 26.68 -7.05 2.06
N TYR A 51 26.49 -7.68 0.90
CA TYR A 51 26.37 -9.14 0.79
C TYR A 51 27.69 -9.86 1.08
N ASP A 52 28.83 -9.26 0.70
CA ASP A 52 30.15 -9.86 0.92
C ASP A 52 30.58 -9.87 2.39
N GLN A 53 30.09 -8.91 3.18
CA GLN A 53 30.48 -8.74 4.59
C GLN A 53 29.58 -9.53 5.55
N ASP A 54 28.31 -9.71 5.17
CA ASP A 54 27.29 -10.43 5.94
C ASP A 54 26.37 -11.13 4.93
N PRO A 55 26.72 -12.36 4.49
CA PRO A 55 25.99 -13.11 3.47
C PRO A 55 24.70 -13.72 4.04
N GLY A 56 23.97 -12.94 4.84
CA GLY A 56 22.69 -13.31 5.42
C GLY A 56 21.64 -13.69 4.38
N PRO A 57 20.35 -13.81 4.78
CA PRO A 57 19.31 -14.21 3.85
C PRO A 57 19.25 -13.29 2.63
N MET A 58 18.84 -13.87 1.50
CA MET A 58 18.72 -13.16 0.22
C MET A 58 18.03 -11.80 0.43
N PRO A 59 18.57 -10.70 -0.14
CA PRO A 59 18.02 -9.38 0.09
C PRO A 59 16.55 -9.35 -0.31
N ARG A 60 15.72 -8.81 0.58
CA ARG A 60 14.32 -8.56 0.29
C ARG A 60 14.20 -7.56 -0.85
N TRP A 61 13.21 -7.77 -1.70
CA TRP A 61 12.89 -6.88 -2.81
C TRP A 61 12.04 -5.70 -2.33
N PRO A 62 12.16 -4.49 -2.90
CA PRO A 62 11.32 -3.35 -2.54
C PRO A 62 9.84 -3.58 -2.88
N HIS A 63 8.96 -3.03 -2.05
CA HIS A 63 7.51 -3.16 -2.21
C HIS A 63 6.84 -1.79 -2.33
N LEU A 64 5.83 -1.71 -3.20
CA LEU A 64 4.89 -0.61 -3.26
C LEU A 64 3.72 -0.88 -2.30
N LEU A 65 3.56 0.02 -1.35
CA LEU A 65 2.51 0.08 -0.36
C LEU A 65 1.46 1.12 -0.77
N LEU A 66 0.20 0.71 -0.82
CA LEU A 66 -0.94 1.52 -1.23
C LEU A 66 -1.95 1.59 -0.09
N CYS A 67 -2.44 2.80 0.20
CA CYS A 67 -3.62 3.01 1.01
C CYS A 67 -4.66 3.70 0.12
N VAL A 68 -5.80 3.03 -0.07
CA VAL A 68 -6.92 3.55 -0.84
C VAL A 68 -7.90 4.16 0.14
N SER A 69 -8.23 5.43 -0.07
CA SER A 69 -9.19 6.15 0.76
C SER A 69 -10.29 6.77 -0.10
N SER A 70 -11.49 6.85 0.48
CA SER A 70 -12.63 7.58 -0.08
C SER A 70 -12.96 8.79 0.79
N PHE A 71 -13.59 9.76 0.16
CA PHE A 71 -14.07 10.98 0.78
C PHE A 71 -15.56 11.13 0.48
N ASP A 72 -16.37 11.44 1.48
CA ASP A 72 -17.80 11.71 1.26
C ASP A 72 -18.16 13.20 1.28
N GLN A 73 -19.43 13.48 0.99
CA GLN A 73 -19.98 14.83 0.94
C GLN A 73 -20.01 15.54 2.31
N TRP A 74 -19.78 14.82 3.41
CA TRP A 74 -19.63 15.39 4.75
C TRP A 74 -18.16 15.54 5.17
N SER A 75 -17.26 15.49 4.19
CA SER A 75 -15.82 15.59 4.37
C SER A 75 -15.22 14.51 5.28
N ARG A 76 -15.85 13.34 5.35
CA ARG A 76 -15.33 12.23 6.15
C ARG A 76 -14.40 11.38 5.29
N HIS A 77 -13.16 11.22 5.76
CA HIS A 77 -12.21 10.27 5.20
C HIS A 77 -12.55 8.85 5.68
N ARG A 78 -12.49 7.90 4.75
CA ARG A 78 -12.58 6.47 5.06
C ARG A 78 -11.49 5.71 4.34
N THR A 79 -10.86 4.78 5.04
CA THR A 79 -9.98 3.81 4.39
C THR A 79 -10.80 2.73 3.70
N GLU A 80 -10.62 2.55 2.40
CA GLU A 80 -11.25 1.50 1.59
C GLU A 80 -10.42 0.20 1.58
N GLY A 81 -9.10 0.32 1.66
CA GLY A 81 -8.21 -0.83 1.79
C GLY A 81 -6.74 -0.48 1.66
N TYR A 82 -5.92 -1.47 2.00
CA TYR A 82 -4.47 -1.45 1.90
C TYR A 82 -4.02 -2.49 0.88
N GLY A 83 -3.02 -2.14 0.09
CA GLY A 83 -2.41 -3.02 -0.90
C GLY A 83 -0.90 -3.05 -0.70
N CYS A 84 -0.31 -4.21 -0.97
CA CYS A 84 1.13 -4.38 -1.03
C CYS A 84 1.47 -5.17 -2.29
N VAL A 85 2.49 -4.71 -3.01
CA VAL A 85 3.00 -5.45 -4.17
C VAL A 85 4.50 -5.27 -4.31
N ALA A 86 5.21 -6.34 -4.66
CA ALA A 86 6.63 -6.27 -5.00
C ALA A 86 6.80 -5.47 -6.31
N LEU A 87 7.85 -4.66 -6.40
CA LEU A 87 8.14 -3.97 -7.66
C LEU A 87 8.44 -4.97 -8.79
N PRO A 88 8.08 -4.67 -10.04
CA PRO A 88 8.41 -5.51 -11.18
C PRO A 88 9.91 -5.77 -11.29
N THR A 89 10.30 -7.02 -11.49
CA THR A 89 11.72 -7.42 -11.60
C THR A 89 12.21 -7.48 -13.05
N LEU A 90 11.28 -7.53 -14.01
CA LEU A 90 11.59 -7.57 -15.43
C LEU A 90 11.79 -6.15 -15.98
N PRO A 91 12.82 -5.91 -16.81
CA PRO A 91 13.02 -4.63 -17.45
C PRO A 91 11.89 -4.34 -18.46
N GLY A 92 11.57 -3.06 -18.65
CA GLY A 92 10.55 -2.59 -19.58
C GLY A 92 9.27 -2.16 -18.89
N GLN A 93 8.13 -2.35 -19.56
CA GLN A 93 6.82 -1.98 -19.06
C GLN A 93 6.09 -3.20 -18.50
N SER A 94 5.53 -3.05 -17.31
CA SER A 94 4.70 -4.08 -16.68
C SER A 94 3.41 -3.46 -16.15
N THR A 95 2.31 -4.18 -16.29
CA THR A 95 1.04 -3.84 -15.64
C THR A 95 0.80 -4.81 -14.50
N VAL A 96 0.53 -4.28 -13.30
CA VAL A 96 0.34 -5.08 -12.09
C VAL A 96 -1.02 -4.74 -11.48
N THR A 97 -1.80 -5.77 -11.20
CA THR A 97 -3.06 -5.64 -10.45
C THR A 97 -2.78 -5.89 -8.98
N VAL A 98 -3.05 -4.90 -8.14
CA VAL A 98 -2.87 -5.00 -6.69
C VAL A 98 -4.23 -5.22 -6.04
N HIS A 99 -4.42 -6.39 -5.45
CA HIS A 99 -5.59 -6.66 -4.64
C HIS A 99 -5.44 -5.97 -3.28
N THR A 100 -6.42 -5.15 -2.92
CA THR A 100 -6.45 -4.46 -1.63
C THR A 100 -7.34 -5.20 -0.66
N TRP A 101 -6.97 -5.15 0.62
CA TRP A 101 -7.73 -5.73 1.72
C TRP A 101 -7.91 -4.69 2.82
N ARG A 102 -8.92 -4.88 3.68
CA ARG A 102 -9.14 -4.02 4.84
C ARG A 102 -9.35 -4.87 6.08
N PRO A 103 -8.85 -4.46 7.25
CA PRO A 103 -9.18 -5.14 8.49
C PRO A 103 -10.70 -5.11 8.71
N GLN A 104 -11.31 -6.26 8.95
CA GLN A 104 -12.72 -6.37 9.29
C GLN A 104 -12.84 -7.10 10.61
N HIS A 105 -13.45 -6.44 11.60
CA HIS A 105 -13.50 -6.99 12.96
C HIS A 105 -14.84 -7.69 13.24
N ASN A 106 -15.98 -7.02 13.01
CA ASN A 106 -17.32 -7.55 13.24
C ASN A 106 -18.39 -6.79 12.43
N ARG A 107 -19.63 -7.30 12.37
CA ARG A 107 -20.77 -6.61 11.71
C ARG A 107 -21.00 -5.18 12.26
N THR A 108 -20.65 -4.95 13.52
CA THR A 108 -20.72 -3.64 14.17
C THR A 108 -19.75 -2.63 13.55
N SER A 109 -18.60 -3.07 13.03
CA SER A 109 -17.65 -2.21 12.32
C SER A 109 -18.21 -1.67 11.01
N ASP A 110 -19.00 -2.47 10.28
CA ASP A 110 -19.66 -2.00 9.07
C ASP A 110 -20.76 -0.98 9.39
N LEU A 111 -21.52 -1.18 10.48
CA LEU A 111 -22.51 -0.20 10.95
C LEU A 111 -21.84 1.11 11.41
N ARG A 112 -20.76 1.03 12.19
CA ARG A 112 -20.00 2.21 12.61
C ARG A 112 -19.44 2.98 11.42
N ARG A 113 -18.94 2.28 10.41
CA ARG A 113 -18.46 2.89 9.17
C ARG A 113 -19.58 3.59 8.41
N PHE A 114 -20.74 2.94 8.29
CA PHE A 114 -21.88 3.49 7.58
C PHE A 114 -22.44 4.74 8.27
N PHE A 115 -22.68 4.69 9.58
CA PHE A 115 -23.35 5.76 10.30
C PHE A 115 -22.39 6.86 10.77
N ILE A 116 -21.26 6.47 11.36
CA ILE A 116 -20.35 7.38 12.07
C ILE A 116 -19.09 7.66 11.24
N GLY A 117 -18.79 6.84 10.24
CA GLY A 117 -17.57 6.93 9.44
C GLY A 117 -16.36 6.23 10.06
N GLY A 118 -16.51 5.59 11.23
CA GLY A 118 -15.40 4.91 11.89
C GLY A 118 -15.09 3.55 11.26
N SER A 119 -13.86 3.37 10.77
CA SER A 119 -13.32 2.07 10.32
C SER A 119 -12.10 1.67 11.15
N PRO A 120 -11.88 0.37 11.41
CA PRO A 120 -10.59 -0.11 11.90
C PRO A 120 -9.49 0.20 10.87
N GLU A 121 -8.38 0.76 11.33
CA GLU A 121 -7.24 1.11 10.49
C GLU A 121 -5.99 0.36 10.97
N LEU A 122 -5.00 0.23 10.08
CA LEU A 122 -3.71 -0.36 10.46
C LEU A 122 -2.92 0.67 11.28
N GLU A 123 -2.19 0.19 12.30
CA GLU A 123 -1.27 1.04 13.06
C GLU A 123 -0.13 1.59 12.19
N SER A 124 0.38 0.76 11.28
CA SER A 124 1.28 1.16 10.20
C SER A 124 0.90 0.46 8.90
N ILE A 125 1.03 1.18 7.79
CA ILE A 125 0.84 0.65 6.44
C ILE A 125 1.84 -0.47 6.09
N ASP A 126 2.98 -0.56 6.79
CA ASP A 126 3.98 -1.62 6.58
C ASP A 126 3.40 -3.02 6.85
N LEU A 127 2.37 -3.08 7.71
CA LEU A 127 1.65 -4.32 7.99
C LEU A 127 0.80 -4.81 6.81
N ALA A 128 0.60 -3.98 5.78
CA ALA A 128 -0.15 -4.36 4.58
C ALA A 128 0.54 -5.50 3.79
N CYS A 129 1.87 -5.63 3.90
CA CYS A 129 2.65 -6.70 3.28
C CYS A 129 2.75 -7.99 4.11
N VAL A 130 2.22 -8.00 5.34
CA VAL A 130 2.33 -9.17 6.20
C VAL A 130 1.27 -10.20 5.76
N PRO A 131 1.67 -11.44 5.42
CA PRO A 131 0.71 -12.46 5.01
C PRO A 131 -0.28 -12.77 6.14
N ASN A 132 -1.54 -13.03 5.76
CA ASN A 132 -2.63 -13.45 6.64
C ASN A 132 -2.23 -14.73 7.41
N GLY A 133 -1.74 -14.57 8.63
CA GLY A 133 -1.20 -15.66 9.45
C GLY A 133 -0.36 -15.18 10.63
N HIS A 134 0.08 -13.92 10.63
CA HIS A 134 0.70 -13.34 11.82
C HIS A 134 -0.36 -13.04 12.89
N THR A 135 -0.40 -13.86 13.93
CA THR A 135 -1.16 -13.58 15.15
C THR A 135 -0.47 -12.40 15.83
N VAL A 136 -0.97 -11.19 15.61
CA VAL A 136 -0.56 -10.05 16.43
C VAL A 136 -1.15 -10.32 17.81
N GLY A 137 -0.27 -10.45 18.81
CA GLY A 137 -0.65 -10.75 20.19
C GLY A 137 -1.72 -9.78 20.65
N VAL A 138 -2.86 -10.35 21.04
CA VAL A 138 -3.95 -9.63 21.69
C VAL A 138 -3.38 -9.11 23.01
N PHE A 139 -3.33 -7.79 23.16
CA PHE A 139 -3.28 -7.12 24.46
C PHE A 139 -4.70 -6.77 24.88
#